data_AF-A0A948VZ97-F1
#
_entry.id   AF-A0A948VZ97-F1
#
_cell.length_a   1.000
_cell.length_b   1.000
_cell.length_c   1.000
_cell.angle_alpha   90.00
_cell.angle_beta   90.00
_cell.angle_gamma   90.00
#
_symmetry.space_group_name_H-M   'P 1'
#
loop_
_entity.id
_entity.type
_entity.pdbx_description
1 polymer ?
#
loop_
_entity_poly.entity_id
_entity_poly.type
_entity_poly.pdbx_seq_one_letter_code
_entity_poly.pdbx_strand_id
1 'polypeptide(L)'
;MISLSSSQDLPKREDHIRVFRAGSEGTDLFVIRGRHVTHRLTRAAATGDGVSNFSVRADAHLRHRLACIDAFATGSSIASRRVPSPTPYQIARLALFLSILDRLNDGSNGPAANIRSLASDLVFPGAPLPARAIEWKTSSYRRHTQRLVAAARAMCRSGYRHLLVGRLGA
;
A
#
# COMPACT_ATOMS: atom_id res chain seq x y z
N MET A 1 49.84 9.90 1.24
CA MET A 1 49.43 8.60 1.81
C MET A 1 48.77 8.88 3.15
N ILE A 2 47.44 9.02 3.17
CA ILE A 2 46.63 9.11 4.39
C ILE A 2 45.35 8.30 4.14
N SER A 3 45.25 7.15 4.80
CA SER A 3 44.02 6.38 4.92
C SER A 3 43.07 7.11 5.86
N LEU A 4 41.78 7.17 5.49
CA LEU A 4 40.70 7.49 6.42
C LEU A 4 39.69 6.34 6.44
N SER A 5 39.47 5.87 7.67
CA SER A 5 38.51 4.86 8.09
C SER A 5 37.12 5.49 8.28
N SER A 6 36.08 4.68 8.05
CA SER A 6 34.73 4.73 8.65
C SER A 6 33.93 6.05 8.77
N SER A 7 32.73 5.97 8.17
CA SER A 7 31.44 6.45 8.73
C SER A 7 31.09 7.95 8.63
N GLN A 8 29.82 8.20 8.24
CA GLN A 8 29.08 9.49 8.20
C GLN A 8 29.44 10.35 6.98
N ASP A 9 28.56 10.52 5.98
CA ASP A 9 27.30 11.26 6.07
C ASP A 9 26.17 10.63 5.24
N LEU A 10 25.50 9.64 5.81
CA LEU A 10 24.07 9.48 5.57
C LEU A 10 23.38 10.51 6.46
N PRO A 11 22.39 11.29 5.96
CA PRO A 11 21.71 12.29 6.76
C PRO A 11 21.19 11.63 8.04
N LYS A 12 21.67 12.11 9.20
CA LYS A 12 21.21 11.73 10.54
C LYS A 12 19.75 12.10 10.71
N ARG A 13 18.87 11.25 10.19
CA ARG A 13 17.50 11.08 10.65
C ARG A 13 17.40 9.64 11.10
N GLU A 14 17.23 9.46 12.40
CA GLU A 14 16.91 8.18 13.02
C GLU A 14 15.57 7.69 12.48
N ASP A 15 15.57 7.12 11.27
CA ASP A 15 14.41 6.51 10.64
C ASP A 15 14.87 5.12 10.20
N HIS A 16 14.30 4.10 10.84
CA HIS A 16 14.69 2.69 10.78
C HIS A 16 14.95 2.17 9.35
N ILE A 17 16.19 2.27 8.85
CA ILE A 17 16.62 1.64 7.60
C ILE A 17 16.59 0.13 7.83
N ARG A 18 15.66 -0.56 7.18
CA ARG A 18 15.61 -2.03 7.20
C ARG A 18 16.19 -2.54 5.90
N VAL A 19 17.38 -3.13 6.00
CA VAL A 19 18.03 -3.78 4.87
C VAL A 19 17.44 -5.19 4.72
N PHE A 20 16.90 -5.51 3.55
CA PHE A 20 16.33 -6.83 3.26
C PHE A 20 17.07 -7.45 2.09
N ARG A 21 17.93 -8.43 2.36
CA ARG A 21 18.59 -9.17 1.28
C ARG A 21 17.62 -10.22 0.72
N ALA A 22 17.16 -10.02 -0.52
CA ALA A 22 16.29 -10.98 -1.21
C ALA A 22 17.10 -11.71 -2.29
N GLY A 23 17.32 -13.03 -2.14
CA GLY A 23 17.92 -13.90 -3.17
C GLY A 23 16.96 -14.11 -4.35
N SER A 24 17.41 -14.25 -5.61
CA SER A 24 18.28 -15.33 -6.08
C SER A 24 19.47 -14.92 -6.97
N GLU A 25 19.76 -13.64 -7.16
CA GLU A 25 20.96 -13.20 -7.91
C GLU A 25 21.48 -11.89 -7.32
N GLY A 26 22.32 -11.95 -6.28
CA GLY A 26 23.22 -10.85 -5.86
C GLY A 26 22.65 -9.44 -5.65
N THR A 27 21.33 -9.25 -5.70
CA THR A 27 20.71 -7.93 -5.76
C THR A 27 20.30 -7.54 -4.35
N ASP A 28 21.08 -6.67 -3.73
CA ASP A 28 20.73 -6.14 -2.41
C ASP A 28 19.52 -5.19 -2.56
N LEU A 29 18.42 -5.53 -1.87
CA LEU A 29 17.21 -4.71 -1.80
C LEU A 29 17.20 -3.90 -0.49
N PHE A 30 17.08 -2.59 -0.62
CA PHE A 30 17.01 -1.65 0.50
C PHE A 30 15.59 -1.14 0.62
N VAL A 31 15.02 -1.24 1.83
CA VAL A 31 13.72 -0.66 2.15
C VAL A 31 13.95 0.48 3.15
N ILE A 32 13.87 1.70 2.64
CA ILE A 32 14.10 2.91 3.43
C ILE A 32 12.74 3.50 3.79
N ARG A 33 12.42 3.52 5.08
CA ARG A 33 11.17 4.07 5.57
C ARG A 33 11.38 5.52 5.96
N GLY A 34 10.81 6.45 5.19
CA GLY A 34 10.68 7.85 5.61
C GLY A 34 9.38 8.07 6.39
N ARG A 35 9.19 9.31 6.89
CA ARG A 35 8.02 9.71 7.68
C ARG A 35 6.66 9.45 7.00
N HIS A 36 6.59 9.56 5.68
CA HIS A 36 5.34 9.43 4.92
C HIS A 36 5.42 8.48 3.72
N VAL A 37 6.63 8.08 3.32
CA VAL A 37 6.87 7.27 2.12
C VAL A 37 7.87 6.18 2.44
N THR A 38 7.67 4.99 1.89
CA THR A 38 8.66 3.91 1.95
C THR A 38 9.28 3.75 0.56
N HIS A 39 10.59 3.89 0.48
CA HIS A 39 11.36 3.73 -0.74
C HIS A 39 11.91 2.30 -0.82
N ARG A 40 11.85 1.69 -2.00
CA ARG A 40 12.48 0.40 -2.30
C ARG A 40 13.54 0.62 -3.37
N LEU A 41 14.79 0.32 -3.04
CA LEU A 41 15.94 0.52 -3.92
C LEU A 41 16.67 -0.81 -4.10
N THR A 42 17.07 -1.13 -5.33
CA THR A 42 17.98 -2.25 -5.60
C THR A 42 19.35 -1.68 -5.91
N ARG A 43 20.39 -2.19 -5.25
CA ARG A 43 21.76 -1.79 -5.56
C ARG A 43 22.23 -2.54 -6.81
N ALA A 44 22.54 -1.79 -7.86
CA ALA A 44 23.33 -2.30 -8.97
C ALA A 44 24.81 -2.38 -8.57
N ALA A 45 25.59 -3.23 -9.26
CA ALA A 45 27.04 -3.26 -9.10
C ALA A 45 27.60 -1.84 -9.29
N ALA A 46 28.51 -1.42 -8.41
CA ALA A 46 29.06 -0.07 -8.42
C ALA A 46 29.84 0.16 -9.72
N THR A 47 29.39 1.11 -10.53
CA THR A 47 30.23 1.73 -11.56
C THR A 47 31.15 2.72 -10.84
N GLY A 48 32.47 2.54 -10.97
CA GLY A 48 33.51 3.08 -10.08
C GLY A 48 33.70 4.60 -10.01
N ASP A 49 32.73 5.41 -10.46
CA ASP A 49 32.90 6.86 -10.66
C ASP A 49 32.53 7.71 -9.43
N GLY A 50 32.13 7.09 -8.31
CA GLY A 50 31.79 7.81 -7.07
C GLY A 50 30.50 8.65 -7.12
N VAL A 51 29.82 8.72 -8.28
CA VAL A 51 28.53 9.40 -8.46
C VAL A 51 27.38 8.42 -8.23
N SER A 52 26.39 8.83 -7.44
CA SER A 52 25.16 8.05 -7.24
C SER A 52 24.25 8.16 -8.47
N ASN A 53 24.07 7.05 -9.19
CA ASN A 53 23.19 6.95 -10.34
C ASN A 53 21.91 6.17 -10.02
N PHE A 54 20.77 6.66 -10.50
CA PHE A 54 19.49 5.95 -10.42
C PHE A 54 19.10 5.43 -11.80
N SER A 55 18.79 4.14 -11.91
CA SER A 55 18.19 3.55 -13.10
C SER A 55 16.70 3.29 -12.86
N VAL A 56 15.86 3.74 -13.80
CA VAL A 56 14.42 3.49 -13.76
C VAL A 56 13.93 2.97 -15.09
N ARG A 57 12.97 2.06 -15.04
CA ARG A 57 12.28 1.58 -16.24
C ARG A 57 11.41 2.71 -16.80
N ALA A 58 11.57 2.98 -18.09
CA ALA A 58 10.71 3.88 -18.86
C ALA A 58 9.38 3.17 -19.23
N ASP A 59 8.51 2.97 -18.24
CA ASP A 59 7.18 2.39 -18.41
C ASP A 59 6.08 3.46 -18.22
N ALA A 60 4.81 3.04 -18.27
CA ALA A 60 3.66 3.93 -18.01
C ALA A 60 3.71 4.62 -16.63
N HIS A 61 4.56 4.14 -15.72
CA HIS A 61 4.75 4.68 -14.38
C HIS A 61 6.04 5.49 -14.23
N LEU A 62 6.77 5.79 -15.33
CA LEU A 62 8.03 6.53 -15.30
C LEU A 62 7.93 7.84 -14.50
N ARG A 63 6.86 8.62 -14.73
CA ARG A 63 6.65 9.89 -14.02
C ARG A 63 6.56 9.70 -12.50
N HIS A 64 5.94 8.61 -12.04
CA HIS A 64 5.85 8.27 -10.62
C HIS A 64 7.22 7.89 -10.07
N ARG A 65 8.00 7.10 -10.82
CA ARG A 65 9.35 6.67 -10.42
C ARG A 65 10.29 7.86 -10.28
N LEU A 66 10.25 8.81 -11.23
CA LEU A 66 11.04 10.03 -11.18
C LEU A 66 10.66 10.91 -9.98
N ALA A 67 9.36 11.09 -9.70
CA ALA A 67 8.91 11.82 -8.52
C ALA A 67 9.36 11.15 -7.20
N CYS A 68 9.34 9.81 -7.14
CA CYS A 68 9.86 9.07 -5.99
C CYS A 68 11.38 9.21 -5.80
N ILE A 69 12.15 9.28 -6.90
CA ILE A 69 13.60 9.53 -6.85
C ILE A 69 13.88 10.95 -6.37
N ASP A 70 13.17 11.94 -6.91
CA ASP A 70 13.30 13.34 -6.50
C ASP A 70 13.00 13.50 -5.00
N ALA A 71 11.91 12.88 -4.52
CA ALA A 71 11.57 12.83 -3.09
C ALA A 71 12.66 12.18 -2.24
N PHE A 72 13.27 11.10 -2.73
CA PHE A 72 14.34 10.39 -2.04
C PHE A 72 15.63 11.21 -1.98
N ALA A 73 16.06 11.76 -3.11
CA ALA A 73 17.31 12.49 -3.25
C ALA A 73 17.30 13.84 -2.50
N THR A 74 16.16 14.54 -2.52
CA THR A 74 16.03 15.86 -1.87
C THR A 74 15.59 15.78 -0.41
N GLY A 75 15.15 14.61 0.06
CA GLY A 75 14.53 14.44 1.39
C GLY A 75 13.22 15.22 1.57
N SER A 76 12.70 15.84 0.50
CA SER A 76 11.55 16.73 0.55
C SER A 76 10.27 16.00 0.18
N SER A 77 9.27 16.08 1.06
CA SER A 77 7.92 15.60 0.76
C SER A 77 7.19 16.44 -0.29
N ILE A 78 7.78 17.55 -0.78
CA ILE A 78 7.16 18.37 -1.83
C ILE A 78 7.01 17.56 -3.13
N ALA A 79 7.96 16.68 -3.44
CA ALA A 79 7.83 15.73 -4.54
C ALA A 79 6.70 14.70 -4.30
N SER A 80 6.33 14.43 -3.05
CA SER A 80 5.16 13.59 -2.73
C SER A 80 3.83 14.22 -3.16
N ARG A 81 3.74 15.56 -3.32
CA ARG A 81 2.55 16.22 -3.90
C ARG A 81 2.39 15.95 -5.40
N ARG A 82 3.48 15.57 -6.08
CA ARG A 82 3.47 15.20 -7.51
C ARG A 82 3.24 13.71 -7.74
N VAL A 83 3.34 12.90 -6.68
CA VAL A 83 2.94 11.49 -6.72
C VAL A 83 1.42 11.46 -6.54
N PRO A 84 0.65 10.88 -7.48
CA PRO A 84 -0.76 10.64 -7.29
C PRO A 84 -1.00 9.89 -5.98
N SER A 85 -1.59 10.59 -5.02
CA SER A 85 -2.04 10.00 -3.77
C SER A 85 -3.42 9.37 -4.00
N PRO A 86 -3.75 8.30 -3.27
CA PRO A 86 -5.11 7.79 -3.30
C PRO A 86 -6.09 8.90 -2.93
N THR A 87 -7.17 9.03 -3.70
CA THR A 87 -8.20 10.03 -3.40
C THR A 87 -8.85 9.75 -2.04
N PRO A 88 -9.46 10.74 -1.37
CA PRO A 88 -10.18 10.50 -0.12
C PRO A 88 -11.20 9.36 -0.21
N TYR A 89 -11.88 9.24 -1.36
CA TYR A 89 -12.78 8.13 -1.66
C TYR A 89 -12.05 6.77 -1.70
N GLN A 90 -10.89 6.70 -2.36
CA GLN A 90 -10.08 5.46 -2.41
C GLN A 90 -9.57 5.07 -1.02
N ILE A 91 -9.15 6.03 -0.20
CA ILE A 91 -8.73 5.79 1.20
C ILE A 91 -9.88 5.25 2.02
N ALA A 92 -11.04 5.93 1.99
CA ALA A 92 -12.23 5.49 2.71
C ALA A 92 -12.68 4.10 2.27
N ARG A 93 -12.65 3.83 0.96
CA ARG A 93 -13.02 2.52 0.39
C ARG A 93 -12.04 1.42 0.78
N LEU A 94 -10.74 1.71 0.83
CA LEU A 94 -9.73 0.79 1.33
C LEU A 94 -9.95 0.48 2.82
N ALA A 95 -10.19 1.51 3.63
CA ALA A 95 -10.48 1.33 5.06
C ALA A 95 -11.69 0.43 5.27
N LEU A 96 -12.80 0.66 4.54
CA LEU A 96 -13.98 -0.20 4.58
C LEU A 96 -13.67 -1.65 4.21
N PHE A 97 -12.85 -1.89 3.17
CA PHE A 97 -12.47 -3.26 2.79
C PHE A 97 -11.66 -3.95 3.87
N LEU A 98 -10.74 -3.25 4.53
CA LEU A 98 -9.97 -3.80 5.66
C LEU A 98 -10.90 -4.16 6.81
N SER A 99 -11.80 -3.24 7.23
CA SER A 99 -12.77 -3.52 8.30
C SER A 99 -13.69 -4.70 7.99
N ILE A 100 -14.13 -4.86 6.74
CA ILE A 100 -14.91 -6.04 6.32
C ILE A 100 -14.09 -7.33 6.47
N LEU A 101 -12.81 -7.32 6.07
CA LEU A 101 -11.94 -8.49 6.15
C LEU A 101 -11.62 -8.85 7.59
N ASP A 102 -11.31 -7.87 8.43
CA ASP A 102 -11.06 -8.06 9.85
C ASP A 102 -12.28 -8.70 10.51
N ARG A 103 -13.47 -8.16 10.24
CA ARG A 103 -14.72 -8.69 10.79
C ARG A 103 -15.07 -10.10 10.29
N LEU A 104 -14.68 -10.44 9.06
CA LEU A 104 -14.84 -11.80 8.52
C LEU A 104 -13.82 -12.79 9.09
N ASN A 105 -12.65 -12.31 9.52
CA ASN A 105 -11.56 -13.12 10.05
C ASN A 105 -11.50 -13.16 11.59
N ASP A 106 -12.31 -12.32 12.26
CA ASP A 106 -12.54 -12.37 13.70
C ASP A 106 -13.20 -13.71 14.10
N GLY A 107 -12.36 -14.73 14.28
CA GLY A 107 -12.75 -16.02 14.86
C GLY A 107 -12.72 -16.02 16.40
N SER A 108 -12.32 -14.90 17.02
CA SER A 108 -12.09 -14.79 18.46
C SER A 108 -13.30 -14.30 19.27
N ASN A 109 -14.28 -13.63 18.65
CA ASN A 109 -15.35 -12.91 19.35
C ASN A 109 -16.76 -13.21 18.80
N GLY A 110 -17.12 -14.49 18.70
CA GLY A 110 -18.50 -14.95 18.43
C GLY A 110 -18.70 -15.65 17.08
N PRO A 111 -19.96 -15.95 16.71
CA PRO A 111 -20.26 -16.63 15.44
C PRO A 111 -19.78 -15.80 14.26
N ALA A 112 -19.19 -16.47 13.26
CA ALA A 112 -18.64 -15.85 12.06
C ALA A 112 -19.60 -14.78 11.51
N ALA A 113 -19.07 -13.57 11.26
CA ALA A 113 -19.87 -12.42 10.86
C ALA A 113 -20.75 -12.78 9.66
N ASN A 114 -22.07 -12.70 9.84
CA ASN A 114 -23.00 -12.98 8.76
C ASN A 114 -23.13 -11.73 7.86
N ILE A 115 -23.48 -11.93 6.59
CA ILE A 115 -23.58 -10.82 5.62
C ILE A 115 -24.55 -9.73 6.08
N ARG A 116 -25.52 -10.07 6.92
CA ARG A 116 -26.52 -9.12 7.43
C ARG A 116 -25.93 -8.22 8.53
N SER A 117 -25.16 -8.76 9.47
CA SER A 117 -24.46 -7.98 10.49
C SER A 117 -23.38 -7.10 9.86
N LEU A 118 -22.66 -7.58 8.85
CA LEU A 118 -21.74 -6.72 8.08
C LEU A 118 -22.47 -5.54 7.41
N ALA A 119 -23.69 -5.78 6.90
CA ALA A 119 -24.47 -4.73 6.29
C ALA A 119 -24.93 -3.69 7.31
N SER A 120 -25.38 -4.09 8.51
CA SER A 120 -25.83 -3.16 9.55
C SER A 120 -24.68 -2.37 10.16
N ASP A 121 -23.55 -3.03 10.40
CA ASP A 121 -22.51 -2.47 11.26
C ASP A 121 -21.51 -1.62 10.47
N LEU A 122 -21.22 -1.99 9.21
CA LEU A 122 -20.15 -1.40 8.43
C LEU A 122 -20.62 -0.70 7.15
N VAL A 123 -21.57 -1.31 6.42
CA VAL A 123 -21.92 -0.83 5.06
C VAL A 123 -23.05 0.20 5.09
N PHE A 124 -24.06 -0.02 5.94
CA PHE A 124 -25.24 0.83 6.07
C PHE A 124 -25.53 1.12 7.55
N PRO A 125 -24.59 1.76 8.27
CA PRO A 125 -24.78 2.06 9.68
C PRO A 125 -26.03 2.93 9.89
N GLY A 126 -26.93 2.48 10.77
CA GLY A 126 -28.18 3.17 11.10
C GLY A 126 -29.29 3.07 10.04
N ALA A 127 -29.08 2.35 8.94
CA ALA A 127 -30.12 2.18 7.93
C ALA A 127 -31.17 1.13 8.34
N PRO A 128 -32.46 1.33 8.02
CA PRO A 128 -33.50 0.35 8.29
C PRO A 128 -33.38 -0.84 7.32
N LEU A 129 -32.63 -1.87 7.73
CA LEU A 129 -32.52 -3.10 6.95
C LEU A 129 -33.83 -3.91 6.97
N PRO A 130 -34.23 -4.58 5.87
CA PRO A 130 -35.52 -5.28 5.79
C PRO A 130 -35.64 -6.41 6.83
N ALA A 131 -36.57 -6.33 7.78
CA ALA A 131 -36.61 -7.24 8.92
C ALA A 131 -36.90 -8.70 8.53
N ARG A 132 -37.77 -8.91 7.52
CA ARG A 132 -38.14 -10.27 7.10
C ARG A 132 -37.01 -10.94 6.32
N ALA A 133 -36.83 -12.23 6.56
CA ALA A 133 -35.79 -13.03 5.92
C ALA A 133 -35.89 -13.03 4.39
N ILE A 134 -37.12 -13.07 3.84
CA ILE A 134 -37.32 -13.08 2.39
C ILE A 134 -36.98 -11.74 1.75
N GLU A 135 -37.42 -10.63 2.36
CA GLU A 135 -37.11 -9.27 1.92
C GLU A 135 -35.61 -9.01 1.95
N TRP A 136 -34.92 -9.48 2.99
CA TRP A 136 -33.46 -9.40 3.05
C TRP A 136 -32.77 -10.18 1.94
N LYS A 137 -33.20 -11.42 1.69
CA LYS A 137 -32.58 -12.29 0.67
C LYS A 137 -32.66 -11.67 -0.73
N THR A 138 -33.76 -10.96 -1.04
CA THR A 138 -33.97 -10.29 -2.34
C THR A 138 -33.55 -8.81 -2.35
N SER A 139 -33.16 -8.24 -1.22
CA SER A 139 -32.80 -6.83 -1.10
C SER A 139 -31.56 -6.42 -1.90
N SER A 140 -31.53 -5.14 -2.30
CA SER A 140 -30.33 -4.48 -2.83
C SER A 140 -29.21 -4.40 -1.79
N TYR A 141 -29.55 -4.18 -0.51
CA TYR A 141 -28.61 -4.17 0.61
C TYR A 141 -27.73 -5.41 0.65
N ARG A 142 -28.36 -6.60 0.62
CA ARG A 142 -27.63 -7.87 0.62
C ARG A 142 -26.70 -7.99 -0.60
N ARG A 143 -27.20 -7.72 -1.81
CA ARG A 143 -26.39 -7.79 -3.04
C ARG A 143 -25.20 -6.82 -2.99
N HIS A 144 -25.42 -5.61 -2.48
CA HIS A 144 -24.38 -4.59 -2.35
C HIS A 144 -23.29 -5.03 -1.37
N THR A 145 -23.67 -5.49 -0.17
CA THR A 145 -22.72 -6.01 0.82
C THR A 145 -21.95 -7.21 0.29
N GLN A 146 -22.60 -8.14 -0.43
CA GLN A 146 -21.92 -9.27 -1.06
C GLN A 146 -20.88 -8.83 -2.10
N ARG A 147 -21.22 -7.83 -2.94
CA ARG A 147 -20.27 -7.27 -3.91
C ARG A 147 -19.07 -6.62 -3.20
N LEU A 148 -19.30 -5.90 -2.10
CA LEU A 148 -18.22 -5.32 -1.31
C LEU A 148 -17.32 -6.38 -0.68
N VAL A 149 -17.89 -7.45 -0.11
CA VAL A 149 -17.13 -8.58 0.44
C VAL A 149 -16.29 -9.25 -0.65
N ALA A 150 -16.87 -9.49 -1.83
CA ALA A 150 -16.14 -10.05 -2.97
C ALA A 150 -14.99 -9.14 -3.42
N ALA A 151 -15.23 -7.82 -3.49
CA ALA A 151 -14.21 -6.84 -3.83
C ALA A 151 -13.09 -6.77 -2.79
N ALA A 152 -13.41 -6.79 -1.51
CA ALA A 152 -12.43 -6.80 -0.42
C ALA A 152 -11.54 -8.06 -0.49
N ARG A 153 -12.13 -9.24 -0.69
CA ARG A 153 -11.39 -10.50 -0.88
C ARG A 153 -10.51 -10.48 -2.13
N ALA A 154 -10.98 -9.89 -3.22
CA ALA A 154 -10.17 -9.72 -4.44
C ALA A 154 -8.98 -8.78 -4.21
N MET A 155 -9.21 -7.68 -3.48
CA MET A 155 -8.15 -6.73 -3.12
C MET A 155 -7.06 -7.39 -2.28
N CYS A 156 -7.44 -8.19 -1.27
CA CYS A 156 -6.51 -8.90 -0.39
C CYS A 156 -5.69 -9.96 -1.13
N ARG A 157 -6.29 -10.71 -2.07
CA ARG A 157 -5.58 -11.78 -2.80
C ARG A 157 -4.53 -11.26 -3.79
N SER A 158 -4.84 -10.19 -4.52
CA SER A 158 -3.96 -9.68 -5.57
C SER A 158 -4.02 -8.17 -5.80
N GLY A 159 -5.13 -7.50 -5.47
CA GLY A 159 -5.32 -6.07 -5.75
C GLY A 159 -4.30 -5.15 -5.05
N TYR A 160 -3.80 -5.51 -3.87
CA TYR A 160 -2.74 -4.74 -3.20
C TYR A 160 -1.42 -4.72 -4.00
N ARG A 161 -1.15 -5.72 -4.84
CA ARG A 161 0.03 -5.70 -5.73
C ARG A 161 -0.13 -4.65 -6.82
N HIS A 162 -1.34 -4.37 -7.28
CA HIS A 162 -1.61 -3.28 -8.23
C HIS A 162 -1.37 -1.90 -7.60
N LEU A 163 -1.66 -1.74 -6.31
CA LEU A 163 -1.29 -0.54 -5.54
C LEU A 163 0.23 -0.33 -5.52
N LEU A 164 1.01 -1.41 -5.33
CA LEU A 164 2.47 -1.34 -5.26
C LEU A 164 3.16 -1.06 -6.60
N VAL A 165 2.49 -1.34 -7.73
CA VAL A 165 3.03 -1.12 -9.08
C VAL A 165 2.52 0.20 -9.68
N GLY A 166 1.65 0.94 -8.98
CA GLY A 166 1.07 2.20 -9.49
C GLY A 166 0.01 2.01 -10.57
N ARG A 167 -0.62 0.82 -10.65
CA ARG A 167 -1.59 0.45 -11.70
C ARG A 167 -3.05 0.85 -11.41
N LEU A 168 -3.30 1.78 -10.51
CA LEU A 168 -4.66 2.26 -10.25
C LEU A 168 -4.91 3.57 -11.00
N GLY A 169 -5.63 3.46 -12.13
CA GLY A 169 -6.08 4.61 -12.92
C GLY A 169 -5.69 4.57 -14.39
N ALA A 170 -5.86 3.42 -15.06
CA ALA A 170 -6.06 3.37 -16.50
C ALA A 170 -7.50 2.92 -16.76
#